data_AF-A0A2S9CPG7-F1
#
_entry.id   AF-A0A2S9CPG7-F1
#
_cell.length_a   1.000
_cell.length_b   1.000
_cell.length_c   1.000
_cell.angle_alpha   90.00
_cell.angle_beta   90.00
_cell.angle_gamma   90.00
#
_symmetry.space_group_name_H-M   'P 1'
#
loop_
_entity.id
_entity.type
_entity.pdbx_description
1 polymer ?
#
loop_
_entity_poly.entity_id
_entity_poly.type
_entity_poly.pdbx_seq_one_letter_code
_entity_poly.pdbx_strand_id
1 'polypeptide(L)'
;MDKKAIKILLNTIKTSQNESLSDWFYWETYMQYITEDDFEYAKKQSVMYDQEEISHDEICRRIKKAVANITKQDVVDAFIYSLSTRQLEYRSFLSSYCIAQSLTEHSFTPSPQPNEGICAVCGIHTYEFEEPIEFNTINYFKYKDGACFDNLIQVLFDVEQFPKLPAVKPNENDYRILNELKGIIETADPNDRISQLKKKISKTFKSNDEERLGVLEILGIIGILHDDEHFGYADHYITYPEREHRPIRNDDVGYPARWWQGKFGIDNEKWEYWFGSK
;
A
#
# COMPACT_ATOMS: atom_id res chain seq x y z
N MET A 1 12.95 -12.63 5.59
CA MET A 1 11.87 -13.06 6.51
C MET A 1 11.81 -14.58 6.61
N ASP A 2 11.28 -15.13 7.71
CA ASP A 2 11.14 -16.57 7.92
C ASP A 2 10.04 -17.17 7.02
N LYS A 3 10.42 -18.14 6.18
CA LYS A 3 9.51 -18.73 5.19
C LYS A 3 8.41 -19.60 5.81
N LYS A 4 8.66 -20.21 6.96
CA LYS A 4 7.66 -21.04 7.65
C LYS A 4 6.57 -20.14 8.22
N ALA A 5 6.94 -19.06 8.89
CA ALA A 5 6.00 -18.11 9.46
C ALA A 5 5.12 -17.44 8.39
N ILE A 6 5.70 -17.03 7.25
CA ILE A 6 4.93 -16.50 6.11
C ILE A 6 3.93 -17.55 5.60
N LYS A 7 4.36 -18.81 5.48
CA LYS A 7 3.48 -19.89 5.03
C LYS A 7 2.32 -20.13 6.00
N ILE A 8 2.55 -20.02 7.31
CA ILE A 8 1.50 -20.12 8.33
C ILE A 8 0.44 -19.04 8.07
N LEU A 9 0.82 -17.76 8.05
CA LEU A 9 -0.08 -16.65 7.78
C LEU A 9 -0.88 -16.84 6.48
N LEU A 10 -0.18 -17.11 5.37
CA LEU A 10 -0.82 -17.26 4.06
C LEU A 10 -1.81 -18.42 4.04
N ASN A 11 -1.47 -19.56 4.65
CA ASN A 11 -2.34 -20.73 4.67
C ASN A 11 -3.56 -20.51 5.58
N THR A 12 -3.39 -19.92 6.76
CA THR A 12 -4.49 -19.65 7.70
C THR A 12 -5.54 -18.76 7.05
N ILE A 13 -5.15 -17.59 6.54
CA ILE A 13 -6.07 -16.65 5.90
C ILE A 13 -6.68 -17.26 4.63
N LYS A 14 -5.88 -17.97 3.82
CA LYS A 14 -6.41 -18.62 2.61
C LYS A 14 -7.41 -19.73 2.93
N THR A 15 -7.21 -20.46 4.01
CA THR A 15 -8.14 -21.52 4.45
C THR A 15 -9.45 -20.89 4.89
N SER A 16 -9.40 -19.85 5.73
CA SER A 16 -10.59 -19.08 6.13
C SER A 16 -11.37 -18.55 4.92
N GLN A 17 -10.66 -17.96 3.94
CA GLN A 17 -11.28 -17.47 2.71
C GLN A 17 -11.95 -18.56 1.86
N ASN A 18 -11.42 -19.79 1.88
CA ASN A 18 -12.02 -20.89 1.13
C ASN A 18 -13.30 -21.41 1.81
N GLU A 19 -13.39 -21.30 3.14
CA GLU A 19 -14.56 -21.73 3.91
C GLU A 19 -15.69 -20.69 3.86
N SER A 20 -15.35 -19.40 3.80
CA SER A 20 -16.33 -18.33 3.67
C SER A 20 -15.78 -17.09 2.95
N LEU A 21 -16.59 -16.49 2.08
CA LEU A 21 -16.21 -15.25 1.39
C LEU A 21 -16.67 -13.98 2.12
N SER A 22 -17.59 -14.08 3.07
CA SER A 22 -18.19 -12.92 3.73
C SER A 22 -17.48 -12.46 5.01
N ASP A 23 -16.81 -13.38 5.71
CA ASP A 23 -16.34 -13.16 7.08
C ASP A 23 -14.90 -13.70 7.33
N TRP A 24 -14.19 -14.14 6.28
CA TRP A 24 -12.85 -14.74 6.40
C TRP A 24 -11.76 -13.83 6.97
N PHE A 25 -11.97 -12.53 6.89
CA PHE A 25 -11.01 -11.53 7.35
C PHE A 25 -11.23 -11.15 8.82
N TYR A 26 -12.32 -11.59 9.47
CA TYR A 26 -12.51 -11.34 10.89
C TYR A 26 -11.59 -12.24 11.73
N TRP A 27 -11.03 -11.65 12.79
CA TRP A 27 -10.14 -12.30 13.74
C TRP A 27 -10.67 -13.67 14.20
N GLU A 28 -11.86 -13.70 14.77
CA GLU A 28 -12.48 -14.93 15.30
C GLU A 28 -12.72 -16.01 14.23
N THR A 29 -12.85 -15.62 12.97
CA THR A 29 -13.05 -16.54 11.86
C THR A 29 -11.75 -17.22 11.47
N TYR A 30 -10.69 -16.46 11.15
CA TYR A 30 -9.46 -17.08 10.66
C TYR A 30 -8.65 -17.75 11.78
N MET A 31 -8.79 -17.30 13.03
CA MET A 31 -8.08 -17.88 14.16
C MET A 31 -8.50 -19.34 14.45
N GLN A 32 -9.64 -19.80 13.94
CA GLN A 32 -10.05 -21.21 14.00
C GLN A 32 -9.16 -22.13 13.15
N TYR A 33 -8.42 -21.58 12.18
CA TYR A 33 -7.60 -22.33 11.22
C TYR A 33 -6.09 -22.24 11.51
N ILE A 34 -5.71 -21.87 12.73
CA ILE A 34 -4.32 -21.83 13.18
C ILE A 34 -4.21 -22.46 14.56
N THR A 35 -3.11 -23.19 14.80
CA THR A 35 -2.80 -23.73 16.12
C THR A 35 -2.12 -22.67 16.97
N GLU A 36 -2.24 -22.75 18.30
CA GLU A 36 -1.56 -21.84 19.23
C GLU A 36 -0.03 -21.85 19.00
N ASP A 37 0.57 -23.03 18.81
CA ASP A 37 2.01 -23.18 18.53
C ASP A 37 2.43 -22.48 17.23
N ASP A 38 1.64 -22.59 16.15
CA ASP A 38 1.95 -21.94 14.87
C ASP A 38 1.74 -20.42 14.96
N PHE A 39 0.72 -19.96 15.69
CA PHE A 39 0.47 -18.54 15.90
C PHE A 39 1.61 -17.90 16.70
N GLU A 40 2.01 -18.50 17.82
CA GLU A 40 3.13 -18.03 18.63
C GLU A 40 4.46 -18.10 17.87
N TYR A 41 4.66 -19.13 17.04
CA TYR A 41 5.81 -19.19 16.15
C TYR A 41 5.82 -18.03 15.13
N ALA A 42 4.69 -17.76 14.47
CA ALA A 42 4.58 -16.69 13.48
C ALA A 42 4.73 -15.30 14.12
N LYS A 43 4.22 -15.09 15.34
CA LYS A 43 4.45 -13.89 16.16
C LYS A 43 5.92 -13.68 16.48
N LYS A 44 6.60 -14.72 16.94
CA LYS A 44 8.05 -14.67 17.22
C LYS A 44 8.88 -14.27 16.00
N GLN A 45 8.41 -14.58 14.78
CA GLN A 45 9.05 -14.19 13.53
C GLN A 45 8.58 -12.83 12.97
N SER A 46 7.76 -12.06 13.72
CA SER A 46 7.18 -10.79 13.27
C SER A 46 6.40 -10.93 11.95
N VAL A 47 5.64 -12.01 11.82
CA VAL A 47 4.76 -12.25 10.67
C VAL A 47 3.28 -12.19 11.05
N MET A 48 2.94 -12.61 12.26
CA MET A 48 1.60 -12.41 12.82
C MET A 48 1.64 -11.58 14.08
N TYR A 49 0.50 -11.00 14.44
CA TYR A 49 0.36 -10.02 15.51
C TYR A 49 -0.92 -10.29 16.30
N ASP A 50 -0.89 -9.97 17.59
CA ASP A 50 -2.10 -9.84 18.40
C ASP A 50 -2.90 -8.63 17.94
N GLN A 51 -4.20 -8.62 18.22
CA GLN A 51 -5.00 -7.40 18.04
C GLN A 51 -4.59 -6.33 19.04
N GLU A 52 -4.78 -5.07 18.66
CA GLU A 52 -4.41 -3.93 19.49
C GLU A 52 -5.56 -2.92 19.56
N GLU A 53 -5.89 -2.45 20.76
CA GLU A 53 -6.79 -1.31 20.95
C GLU A 53 -6.02 -0.01 20.65
N ILE A 54 -6.31 0.62 19.51
CA ILE A 54 -5.63 1.84 19.07
C ILE A 54 -6.69 2.87 18.66
N SER A 55 -6.70 4.03 19.32
CA SER A 55 -7.57 5.13 18.91
C SER A 55 -7.12 5.78 17.59
N HIS A 56 -8.04 6.48 16.92
CA HIS A 56 -7.75 7.31 15.75
C HIS A 56 -6.52 8.24 15.93
N ASP A 57 -6.50 9.01 17.02
CA ASP A 57 -5.44 10.00 17.26
C ASP A 57 -4.09 9.29 17.54
N GLU A 58 -4.14 8.13 18.19
CA GLU A 58 -2.96 7.30 18.44
C GLU A 58 -2.37 6.73 17.14
N ILE A 59 -3.21 6.32 16.17
CA ILE A 59 -2.76 5.90 14.83
C ILE A 59 -1.95 7.03 14.19
N CYS A 60 -2.50 8.25 14.15
CA CYS A 60 -1.83 9.41 13.55
C CYS A 60 -0.49 9.70 14.23
N ARG A 61 -0.47 9.72 15.56
CA ARG A 61 0.73 9.98 16.37
C ARG A 61 1.82 8.92 16.14
N ARG A 62 1.45 7.64 16.10
CA ARG A 62 2.39 6.53 15.86
C ARG A 62 2.98 6.60 14.44
N ILE A 63 2.16 6.91 13.43
CA ILE A 63 2.64 7.11 12.06
C ILE A 63 3.72 8.20 12.02
N LYS A 64 3.46 9.38 12.59
CA LYS A 64 4.42 10.49 12.60
C LYS A 64 5.71 10.15 13.32
N LYS A 65 5.61 9.44 14.46
CA LYS A 65 6.77 8.99 15.21
C LYS A 65 7.61 7.97 14.43
N ALA A 66 6.96 7.00 13.79
CA ALA A 66 7.64 5.94 13.06
C ALA A 66 8.33 6.46 11.79
N VAL A 67 7.63 7.25 10.97
CA VAL A 67 8.16 7.76 9.69
C VAL A 67 9.37 8.68 9.87
N ALA A 68 9.50 9.36 11.00
CA ALA A 68 10.65 10.20 11.33
C ALA A 68 12.00 9.43 11.35
N ASN A 69 11.96 8.11 11.50
CA ASN A 69 13.15 7.25 11.52
C ASN A 69 13.41 6.53 10.19
N ILE A 70 12.64 6.84 9.15
CA ILE A 70 12.73 6.21 7.83
C ILE A 70 13.32 7.23 6.85
N THR A 71 14.30 6.81 6.04
CA THR A 71 14.81 7.66 4.97
C THR A 71 14.11 7.39 3.65
N LYS A 72 13.95 8.43 2.83
CA LYS A 72 13.45 8.30 1.45
C LYS A 72 14.21 7.23 0.66
N GLN A 73 15.54 7.20 0.78
CA GLN A 73 16.35 6.29 -0.03
C GLN A 73 16.09 4.83 0.32
N ASP A 74 15.89 4.51 1.60
CA ASP A 74 15.66 3.13 2.02
C ASP A 74 14.35 2.58 1.45
N VAL A 75 13.27 3.38 1.43
CA VAL A 75 11.98 2.94 0.86
C VAL A 75 11.98 2.90 -0.66
N VAL A 76 12.76 3.78 -1.31
CA VAL A 76 12.99 3.73 -2.77
C VAL A 76 13.77 2.47 -3.12
N ASP A 77 14.85 2.17 -2.39
CA ASP A 77 15.67 0.98 -2.58
C ASP A 77 14.82 -0.29 -2.39
N ALA A 78 13.97 -0.33 -1.37
CA ALA A 78 13.03 -1.42 -1.12
C ALA A 78 12.04 -1.64 -2.29
N PHE A 79 11.43 -0.57 -2.78
CA PHE A 79 10.50 -0.64 -3.91
C PHE A 79 11.18 -1.17 -5.17
N ILE A 80 12.34 -0.59 -5.56
CA ILE A 80 13.03 -0.98 -6.79
C ILE A 80 13.55 -2.43 -6.67
N TYR A 81 14.11 -2.81 -5.52
CA TYR A 81 14.53 -4.19 -5.22
C TYR A 81 13.40 -5.22 -5.39
N SER A 82 12.16 -4.85 -5.06
CA SER A 82 11.00 -5.75 -5.20
C SER A 82 10.65 -6.08 -6.65
N LEU A 83 11.08 -5.26 -7.62
CA LEU A 83 10.69 -5.37 -9.02
C LEU A 83 11.24 -6.63 -9.68
N SER A 84 12.53 -6.94 -9.50
CA SER A 84 13.09 -8.19 -10.04
C SER A 84 12.97 -9.37 -9.09
N THR A 85 13.02 -9.13 -7.77
CA THR A 85 13.05 -10.21 -6.78
C THR A 85 11.67 -10.80 -6.47
N ARG A 86 10.60 -10.03 -6.74
CA ARG A 86 9.22 -10.35 -6.35
C ARG A 86 9.08 -10.61 -4.83
N GLN A 87 9.91 -9.97 -4.02
CA GLN A 87 9.68 -9.86 -2.58
C GLN A 87 8.69 -8.72 -2.35
N LEU A 88 7.42 -9.08 -2.43
CA LEU A 88 6.27 -8.16 -2.46
C LEU A 88 6.15 -7.35 -1.17
N GLU A 89 6.65 -7.87 -0.07
CA GLU A 89 6.65 -7.21 1.23
C GLU A 89 7.43 -5.87 1.24
N TYR A 90 8.31 -5.63 0.26
CA TYR A 90 9.06 -4.38 0.14
C TYR A 90 8.35 -3.29 -0.69
N ARG A 91 7.20 -3.57 -1.32
CA ARG A 91 6.56 -2.65 -2.26
C ARG A 91 5.85 -1.48 -1.59
N SER A 92 4.95 -1.78 -0.66
CA SER A 92 4.00 -0.81 -0.10
C SER A 92 4.65 0.27 0.76
N PHE A 93 5.90 0.09 1.19
CA PHE A 93 6.61 1.07 2.02
C PHE A 93 6.79 2.42 1.33
N LEU A 94 6.98 2.46 0.01
CA LEU A 94 7.23 3.71 -0.71
C LEU A 94 6.02 4.64 -0.66
N SER A 95 4.83 4.12 -0.93
CA SER A 95 3.56 4.86 -0.83
C SER A 95 3.18 5.15 0.62
N SER A 96 3.33 4.18 1.53
CA SER A 96 3.07 4.39 2.97
C SER A 96 3.97 5.48 3.56
N TYR A 97 5.24 5.52 3.18
CA TYR A 97 6.17 6.59 3.53
C TYR A 97 5.72 7.96 2.99
N CYS A 98 5.30 8.02 1.72
CA CYS A 98 4.79 9.25 1.10
C CYS A 98 3.59 9.83 1.88
N ILE A 99 2.58 8.98 2.14
CA ILE A 99 1.38 9.36 2.90
C ILE A 99 1.74 9.78 4.33
N ALA A 100 2.59 9.00 5.02
CA ALA A 100 3.00 9.28 6.39
C ALA A 100 3.80 10.59 6.53
N GLN A 101 4.60 10.94 5.52
CA GLN A 101 5.35 12.20 5.50
C GLN A 101 4.41 13.40 5.40
N SER A 102 3.43 13.35 4.48
CA SER A 102 2.50 14.46 4.28
C SER A 102 1.43 14.56 5.38
N LEU A 103 1.09 13.46 6.05
CA LEU A 103 0.12 13.44 7.16
C LEU A 103 0.50 14.46 8.23
N THR A 104 -0.49 15.21 8.71
CA THR A 104 -0.38 16.03 9.92
C THR A 104 -1.16 15.37 11.04
N GLU A 105 -0.64 15.42 12.28
CA GLU A 105 -1.40 14.95 13.45
C GLU A 105 -2.69 15.76 13.57
N HIS A 106 -3.80 15.07 13.76
CA HIS A 106 -5.11 15.67 13.89
C HIS A 106 -5.97 14.78 14.77
N SER A 107 -6.96 15.39 15.41
CA SER A 107 -8.02 14.64 16.09
C SER A 107 -9.10 14.22 15.11
N PHE A 108 -9.83 13.15 15.45
CA PHE A 108 -10.97 12.69 14.66
C PHE A 108 -11.92 13.87 14.39
N THR A 109 -12.14 14.15 13.11
CA THR A 109 -13.02 15.22 12.65
C THR A 109 -14.12 14.59 11.82
N PRO A 110 -15.38 14.53 12.29
CA PRO A 110 -16.45 13.87 11.55
C PRO A 110 -16.71 14.56 10.20
N SER A 111 -16.91 13.77 9.15
CA SER A 111 -17.35 14.29 7.85
C SER A 111 -18.81 14.77 7.91
N PRO A 112 -19.26 15.61 6.96
CA PRO A 112 -20.66 15.99 6.88
C PRO A 112 -21.59 14.78 6.72
N GLN A 113 -22.83 14.90 7.20
CA GLN A 113 -23.89 13.92 6.99
C GLN A 113 -24.03 13.53 5.51
N PRO A 114 -24.21 12.23 5.17
CA PRO A 114 -24.44 11.09 6.07
C PRO A 114 -23.17 10.39 6.59
N ASN A 115 -21.98 10.96 6.39
CA ASN A 115 -20.70 10.28 6.59
C ASN A 115 -20.02 10.64 7.92
N GLU A 116 -20.77 10.98 8.97
CA GLU A 116 -20.19 11.43 10.26
C GLU A 116 -19.25 10.42 10.91
N GLY A 117 -19.42 9.13 10.63
CA GLY A 117 -18.53 8.05 11.06
C GLY A 117 -17.20 8.00 10.31
N ILE A 118 -16.90 8.92 9.39
CA ILE A 118 -15.66 8.97 8.60
C ILE A 118 -14.90 10.23 8.97
N CYS A 119 -13.61 10.11 9.27
CA CYS A 119 -12.77 11.27 9.50
C CYS A 119 -12.60 12.09 8.21
N ALA A 120 -13.03 13.35 8.21
CA ALA A 120 -12.94 14.28 7.09
C ALA A 120 -11.50 14.58 6.66
N VAL A 121 -10.52 14.33 7.53
CA VAL A 121 -9.11 14.51 7.20
C VAL A 121 -8.56 13.24 6.58
N CYS A 122 -8.50 12.14 7.34
CA CYS A 122 -7.74 10.96 6.90
C CYS A 122 -8.57 9.83 6.26
N GLY A 123 -9.90 9.89 6.36
CA GLY A 123 -10.80 8.87 5.81
C GLY A 123 -10.96 7.62 6.67
N ILE A 124 -10.31 7.53 7.84
CA ILE A 124 -10.56 6.41 8.77
C ILE A 124 -12.02 6.45 9.24
N HIS A 125 -12.69 5.31 9.15
CA HIS A 125 -14.04 5.11 9.69
C HIS A 125 -13.99 4.71 11.17
N THR A 126 -15.00 5.12 11.95
CA THR A 126 -15.06 4.78 13.39
C THR A 126 -15.06 3.27 13.64
N TYR A 127 -15.76 2.49 12.83
CA TYR A 127 -15.77 1.03 12.95
C TYR A 127 -14.38 0.38 12.80
N GLU A 128 -13.40 1.06 12.18
CA GLU A 128 -12.05 0.53 11.99
C GLU A 128 -11.20 0.59 13.28
N PHE A 129 -11.63 1.36 14.28
CA PHE A 129 -10.93 1.51 15.56
C PHE A 129 -11.84 1.43 16.79
N GLU A 130 -13.14 1.15 16.60
CA GLU A 130 -14.08 0.83 17.68
C GLU A 130 -13.80 -0.55 18.29
N GLU A 131 -13.29 -1.48 17.50
CA GLU A 131 -12.85 -2.81 17.91
C GLU A 131 -11.30 -2.92 17.82
N PRO A 132 -10.68 -3.87 18.54
CA PRO A 132 -9.24 -4.11 18.43
C PRO A 132 -8.79 -4.34 16.98
N ILE A 133 -7.83 -3.55 16.53
CA ILE A 133 -7.27 -3.59 15.18
C ILE A 133 -6.48 -4.88 15.00
N GLU A 134 -6.75 -5.60 13.91
CA GLU A 134 -5.98 -6.78 13.51
C GLU A 134 -5.08 -6.46 12.32
N PHE A 135 -3.79 -6.83 12.40
CA PHE A 135 -2.82 -6.54 11.34
C PHE A 135 -2.52 -7.72 10.41
N ASN A 136 -3.10 -8.90 10.67
CA ASN A 136 -2.72 -10.11 9.96
C ASN A 136 -3.28 -10.12 8.55
N THR A 137 -4.51 -9.63 8.32
CA THR A 137 -5.07 -9.50 6.97
C THR A 137 -4.29 -8.50 6.13
N ILE A 138 -3.90 -7.38 6.73
CA ILE A 138 -2.98 -6.38 6.14
C ILE A 138 -1.67 -7.06 5.71
N ASN A 139 -1.03 -7.79 6.61
CA ASN A 139 0.24 -8.45 6.32
C ASN A 139 0.08 -9.59 5.29
N TYR A 140 -1.07 -10.26 5.27
CA TYR A 140 -1.41 -11.26 4.26
C TYR A 140 -1.40 -10.65 2.86
N PHE A 141 -2.09 -9.52 2.64
CA PHE A 141 -2.11 -8.86 1.34
C PHE A 141 -0.75 -8.30 0.93
N LYS A 142 0.04 -7.83 1.91
CA LYS A 142 1.43 -7.42 1.69
C LYS A 142 2.30 -8.54 1.13
N TYR A 143 2.24 -9.74 1.71
CA TYR A 143 3.01 -10.89 1.19
C TYR A 143 2.41 -11.49 -0.09
N LYS A 144 1.09 -11.40 -0.27
CA LYS A 144 0.39 -12.02 -1.41
C LYS A 144 0.52 -11.20 -2.69
N ASP A 145 0.24 -9.90 -2.60
CA ASP A 145 0.05 -9.03 -3.78
C ASP A 145 0.97 -7.79 -3.73
N GLY A 146 1.60 -7.50 -2.57
CA GLY A 146 2.37 -6.27 -2.37
C GLY A 146 1.47 -5.03 -2.41
N ALA A 147 0.21 -5.21 -2.02
CA ALA A 147 -0.86 -4.24 -2.16
C ALA A 147 -0.55 -2.97 -1.36
N CYS A 148 -1.00 -1.83 -1.90
CA CYS A 148 -0.98 -0.56 -1.23
C CYS A 148 -2.42 -0.04 -1.16
N PHE A 149 -2.82 0.37 0.03
CA PHE A 149 -4.05 1.13 0.26
C PHE A 149 -3.67 2.50 0.84
N ASP A 150 -4.47 3.52 0.57
CA ASP A 150 -4.34 4.84 1.21
C ASP A 150 -5.00 4.88 2.60
N ASN A 151 -5.26 3.71 3.17
CA ASN A 151 -5.78 3.50 4.53
C ASN A 151 -4.67 3.70 5.57
N LEU A 152 -4.94 4.50 6.62
CA LEU A 152 -3.93 4.82 7.63
C LEU A 152 -3.55 3.65 8.55
N ILE A 153 -4.39 2.63 8.74
CA ILE A 153 -4.02 1.42 9.50
C ILE A 153 -2.94 0.63 8.75
N GLN A 154 -3.08 0.50 7.42
CA GLN A 154 -2.03 -0.06 6.57
C GLN A 154 -0.75 0.78 6.63
N VAL A 155 -0.88 2.11 6.53
CA VAL A 155 0.26 3.03 6.60
C VAL A 155 0.99 2.87 7.94
N LEU A 156 0.26 2.87 9.05
CA LEU A 156 0.78 2.62 10.40
C LEU A 156 1.57 1.32 10.45
N PHE A 157 0.95 0.23 10.01
CA PHE A 157 1.58 -1.08 9.99
C PHE A 157 2.89 -1.05 9.20
N ASP A 158 2.87 -0.49 7.99
CA ASP A 158 4.04 -0.42 7.13
C ASP A 158 5.18 0.40 7.73
N VAL A 159 4.92 1.61 8.23
CA VAL A 159 5.99 2.45 8.79
C VAL A 159 6.58 1.87 10.08
N GLU A 160 5.81 1.12 10.86
CA GLU A 160 6.33 0.43 12.05
C GLU A 160 7.06 -0.88 11.72
N GLN A 161 6.69 -1.58 10.65
CA GLN A 161 7.37 -2.80 10.23
C GLN A 161 8.63 -2.54 9.41
N PHE A 162 8.70 -1.44 8.64
CA PHE A 162 9.82 -1.18 7.73
C PHE A 162 11.20 -1.27 8.40
N PRO A 163 11.45 -0.65 9.57
CA PRO A 163 12.76 -0.70 10.22
C PRO A 163 13.16 -2.10 10.73
N LYS A 164 12.22 -3.06 10.78
CA LYS A 164 12.47 -4.44 11.23
C LYS A 164 12.90 -5.35 10.09
N LEU A 165 12.74 -4.91 8.85
CA LEU A 165 13.17 -5.68 7.69
C LEU A 165 14.67 -5.50 7.44
N PRO A 166 15.34 -6.52 6.87
CA PRO A 166 16.70 -6.37 6.39
C PRO A 166 16.78 -5.24 5.36
N ALA A 167 17.80 -4.39 5.49
CA ALA A 167 18.11 -3.41 4.46
C ALA A 167 18.44 -4.13 3.14
N VAL A 168 17.89 -3.62 2.04
CA VAL A 168 18.10 -4.16 0.69
C VAL A 168 18.65 -3.06 -0.21
N LYS A 169 19.36 -3.47 -1.28
CA LYS A 169 19.86 -2.55 -2.31
C LYS A 169 19.47 -3.08 -3.68
N PRO A 170 18.92 -2.23 -4.57
CA PRO A 170 18.62 -2.65 -5.92
C PRO A 170 19.89 -2.96 -6.71
N ASN A 171 19.77 -3.91 -7.63
CA ASN A 171 20.81 -4.25 -8.60
C ASN A 171 20.51 -3.64 -9.99
N GLU A 172 21.43 -3.82 -10.94
CA GLU A 172 21.27 -3.30 -12.30
C GLU A 172 19.99 -3.76 -13.01
N ASN A 173 19.56 -5.00 -12.76
CA ASN A 173 18.34 -5.55 -13.35
C ASN A 173 17.08 -4.91 -12.76
N ASP A 174 17.08 -4.52 -11.49
CA ASP A 174 15.98 -3.77 -10.87
C ASP A 174 15.81 -2.40 -11.54
N TYR A 175 16.91 -1.66 -11.74
CA TYR A 175 16.89 -0.39 -12.46
C TYR A 175 16.52 -0.54 -13.94
N ARG A 176 16.94 -1.63 -14.59
CA ARG A 176 16.51 -1.95 -15.96
C ARG A 176 14.99 -2.08 -16.04
N ILE A 177 14.37 -2.79 -15.10
CA ILE A 177 12.90 -2.93 -15.03
C ILE A 177 12.25 -1.58 -14.78
N LEU A 178 12.76 -0.78 -13.83
CA LEU A 178 12.24 0.56 -13.55
C LEU A 178 12.25 1.47 -14.79
N ASN A 179 13.35 1.47 -15.54
CA ASN A 179 13.48 2.26 -16.77
C ASN A 179 12.58 1.74 -17.90
N GLU A 180 12.38 0.42 -18.01
CA GLU A 180 11.43 -0.17 -18.94
C GLU A 180 9.98 0.25 -18.60
N LEU A 181 9.62 0.24 -17.31
CA LEU A 181 8.33 0.76 -16.85
C LEU A 181 8.15 2.23 -17.23
N LYS A 182 9.18 3.06 -16.97
CA LYS A 182 9.17 4.48 -17.36
C LYS A 182 8.83 4.65 -18.84
N GLY A 183 9.57 3.95 -19.71
CA GLY A 183 9.41 4.05 -21.16
C GLY A 183 8.03 3.59 -21.63
N ILE A 184 7.45 2.55 -21.03
CA ILE A 184 6.09 2.08 -21.37
C ILE A 184 5.04 3.13 -20.99
N ILE A 185 5.18 3.79 -19.86
CA ILE A 185 4.24 4.84 -19.41
C ILE A 185 4.38 6.09 -20.30
N GLU A 186 5.60 6.52 -20.60
CA GLU A 186 5.87 7.69 -21.48
C GLU A 186 5.35 7.50 -22.91
N THR A 187 5.26 6.25 -23.36
CA THR A 187 4.77 5.89 -24.71
C THR A 187 3.36 5.31 -24.72
N ALA A 188 2.61 5.46 -23.62
CA ALA A 188 1.22 5.04 -23.54
C ALA A 188 0.35 5.78 -24.58
N ASP A 189 -0.69 5.11 -25.08
CA ASP A 189 -1.60 5.75 -26.01
C ASP A 189 -2.40 6.83 -25.26
N PRO A 190 -2.73 7.99 -25.86
CA PRO A 190 -3.35 9.10 -25.16
C PRO A 190 -4.62 8.74 -24.35
N ASN A 191 -5.36 7.74 -24.80
CA ASN A 191 -6.61 7.26 -24.18
C ASN A 191 -6.43 6.03 -23.28
N ASP A 192 -5.21 5.50 -23.15
CA ASP A 192 -4.94 4.42 -22.21
C ASP A 192 -5.30 4.83 -20.80
N ARG A 193 -5.88 3.90 -20.05
CA ARG A 193 -6.07 4.03 -18.61
C ARG A 193 -5.20 3.01 -17.89
N ILE A 194 -5.22 3.04 -16.56
CA ILE A 194 -4.51 2.07 -15.72
C ILE A 194 -4.77 0.62 -16.13
N SER A 195 -6.01 0.27 -16.51
CA SER A 195 -6.31 -1.11 -16.96
C SER A 195 -5.59 -1.52 -18.25
N GLN A 196 -5.36 -0.60 -19.20
CA GLN A 196 -4.56 -0.83 -20.41
C GLN A 196 -3.07 -0.84 -20.08
N LEU A 197 -2.59 0.14 -19.30
CA LEU A 197 -1.19 0.23 -18.88
C LEU A 197 -0.75 -1.04 -18.11
N LYS A 198 -1.61 -1.55 -17.21
CA LYS A 198 -1.42 -2.81 -16.49
C LYS A 198 -1.20 -4.01 -17.42
N LYS A 199 -1.85 -4.03 -18.60
CA LYS A 199 -1.63 -5.07 -19.63
C LYS A 199 -0.32 -4.84 -20.37
N LYS A 200 0.02 -3.59 -20.67
CA LYS A 200 1.27 -3.23 -21.37
C LYS A 200 2.52 -3.61 -20.58
N ILE A 201 2.52 -3.42 -19.25
CA ILE A 201 3.67 -3.78 -18.39
C ILE A 201 3.73 -5.29 -18.01
N SER A 202 2.82 -6.12 -18.52
CA SER A 202 2.70 -7.54 -18.12
C SER A 202 3.94 -8.41 -18.41
N LYS A 203 4.82 -7.97 -19.32
CA LYS A 203 6.04 -8.68 -19.69
C LYS A 203 7.32 -8.07 -19.10
N THR A 204 7.21 -6.91 -18.45
CA THR A 204 8.35 -6.14 -17.94
C THR A 204 8.98 -6.79 -16.71
N PHE A 205 8.15 -7.41 -15.85
CA PHE A 205 8.59 -8.16 -14.70
C PHE A 205 7.59 -9.27 -14.34
N LYS A 206 8.09 -10.31 -13.66
CA LYS A 206 7.25 -11.43 -13.21
C LYS A 206 6.18 -10.93 -12.24
N SER A 207 4.92 -11.03 -12.64
CA SER A 207 3.78 -10.50 -11.86
C SER A 207 2.44 -11.11 -12.25
N ASN A 208 1.47 -11.06 -11.34
CA ASN A 208 0.04 -11.25 -11.66
C ASN A 208 -0.65 -9.89 -11.87
N ASP A 209 -1.97 -9.91 -12.06
CA ASP A 209 -2.77 -8.71 -12.30
C ASP A 209 -2.81 -7.77 -11.08
N GLU A 210 -2.98 -8.29 -9.86
CA GLU A 210 -3.02 -7.49 -8.63
C GLU A 210 -1.67 -6.82 -8.34
N GLU A 211 -0.57 -7.56 -8.51
CA GLU A 211 0.80 -7.08 -8.30
C GLU A 211 1.14 -5.89 -9.22
N ARG A 212 0.67 -5.91 -10.46
CA ARG A 212 0.88 -4.80 -11.41
C ARG A 212 0.01 -3.60 -11.07
N LEU A 213 -1.22 -3.84 -10.61
CA LEU A 213 -2.09 -2.76 -10.16
C LEU A 213 -1.47 -2.04 -8.97
N GLY A 214 -0.98 -2.77 -7.96
CA GLY A 214 -0.33 -2.19 -6.78
C GLY A 214 0.88 -1.33 -7.14
N VAL A 215 1.70 -1.74 -8.12
CA VAL A 215 2.80 -0.89 -8.63
C VAL A 215 2.28 0.42 -9.20
N LEU A 216 1.23 0.39 -10.03
CA LEU A 216 0.66 1.59 -10.63
C LEU A 216 -0.02 2.51 -9.60
N GLU A 217 -0.67 1.93 -8.58
CA GLU A 217 -1.27 2.69 -7.48
C GLU A 217 -0.21 3.37 -6.61
N ILE A 218 0.90 2.67 -6.31
CA ILE A 218 2.05 3.28 -5.64
C ILE A 218 2.57 4.48 -6.44
N LEU A 219 2.75 4.34 -7.76
CA LEU A 219 3.18 5.43 -8.63
C LEU A 219 2.17 6.60 -8.63
N GLY A 220 0.87 6.33 -8.53
CA GLY A 220 -0.13 7.38 -8.34
C GLY A 220 0.02 8.10 -7.00
N ILE A 221 0.09 7.35 -5.89
CA ILE A 221 0.20 7.90 -4.53
C ILE A 221 1.45 8.78 -4.36
N ILE A 222 2.57 8.40 -4.97
CA ILE A 222 3.81 9.19 -4.89
C ILE A 222 3.87 10.34 -5.91
N GLY A 223 2.78 10.59 -6.64
CA GLY A 223 2.62 11.73 -7.52
C GLY A 223 3.23 11.56 -8.92
N ILE A 224 3.53 10.34 -9.36
CA ILE A 224 4.07 10.09 -10.71
C ILE A 224 2.95 9.93 -11.74
N LEU A 225 1.83 9.29 -11.36
CA LEU A 225 0.67 9.06 -12.22
C LEU A 225 -0.55 9.83 -11.73
N HIS A 226 -0.84 10.97 -12.36
CA HIS A 226 -2.00 11.82 -12.07
C HIS A 226 -2.55 12.46 -13.35
N ASP A 227 -3.68 13.16 -13.24
CA ASP A 227 -4.12 14.16 -14.21
C ASP A 227 -3.83 15.58 -13.72
N ASP A 228 -4.32 16.61 -14.41
CA ASP A 228 -4.04 18.01 -14.04
C ASP A 228 -4.75 18.47 -12.75
N GLU A 229 -5.61 17.65 -12.15
CA GLU A 229 -6.50 18.03 -11.04
C GLU A 229 -6.33 17.13 -9.79
N HIS A 230 -6.09 15.83 -9.96
CA HIS A 230 -6.11 14.81 -8.92
C HIS A 230 -4.71 14.28 -8.64
N PHE A 231 -4.01 14.93 -7.73
CA PHE A 231 -2.62 14.63 -7.39
C PHE A 231 -2.48 13.56 -6.31
N GLY A 232 -1.28 13.00 -6.18
CA GLY A 232 -0.90 12.12 -5.07
C GLY A 232 -0.54 12.89 -3.80
N TYR A 233 0.03 12.17 -2.84
CA TYR A 233 0.34 12.66 -1.49
C TYR A 233 1.73 13.31 -1.37
N ALA A 234 2.43 13.50 -2.49
CA ALA A 234 3.84 13.91 -2.50
C ALA A 234 4.07 15.36 -2.07
N ASP A 235 3.13 16.26 -2.40
CA ASP A 235 3.25 17.69 -2.10
C ASP A 235 2.48 18.12 -0.85
N HIS A 236 1.32 17.49 -0.62
CA HIS A 236 0.50 17.71 0.56
C HIS A 236 -0.36 16.47 0.82
N TYR A 237 -0.96 16.42 2.01
CA TYR A 237 -1.86 15.33 2.36
C TYR A 237 -3.23 15.55 1.71
N ILE A 238 -3.73 14.53 1.00
CA ILE A 238 -5.04 14.58 0.36
C ILE A 238 -6.11 14.17 1.37
N THR A 239 -7.00 15.10 1.72
CA THR A 239 -8.06 14.86 2.69
C THR A 239 -9.17 13.98 2.11
N TYR A 240 -9.97 13.35 2.97
CA TYR A 240 -11.02 12.43 2.53
C TYR A 240 -11.97 13.00 1.45
N PRO A 241 -12.47 14.26 1.57
CA PRO A 241 -13.32 14.87 0.53
C PRO A 241 -12.63 15.06 -0.83
N GLU A 242 -11.30 15.20 -0.85
CA GLU A 242 -10.51 15.43 -2.08
C GLU A 242 -10.21 14.13 -2.84
N ARG A 243 -10.41 12.96 -2.21
CA ARG A 243 -10.20 11.63 -2.80
C ARG A 243 -11.37 11.25 -3.69
N GLU A 244 -11.60 12.04 -4.73
CA GLU A 244 -12.77 11.88 -5.59
C GLU A 244 -12.79 10.53 -6.30
N HIS A 245 -13.95 9.89 -6.30
CA HIS A 245 -14.19 8.67 -7.03
C HIS A 245 -14.81 8.95 -8.40
N ARG A 246 -14.28 8.31 -9.45
CA ARG A 246 -14.92 8.30 -10.76
C ARG A 246 -16.30 7.63 -10.66
N PRO A 247 -17.37 8.19 -11.24
CA PRO A 247 -18.70 7.57 -11.27
C PRO A 247 -18.76 6.48 -12.36
N ILE A 248 -17.76 5.60 -12.39
CA ILE A 248 -17.60 4.53 -13.38
C ILE A 248 -17.76 3.21 -12.67
N ARG A 249 -18.62 2.35 -13.21
CA ARG A 249 -18.82 1.00 -12.72
C ARG A 249 -17.58 0.14 -13.01
N ASN A 250 -17.13 -0.63 -12.02
CA ASN A 250 -15.99 -1.57 -12.10
C ASN A 250 -14.62 -0.91 -12.34
N ASP A 251 -14.37 0.25 -11.72
CA ASP A 251 -13.04 0.86 -11.66
C ASP A 251 -12.37 0.49 -10.34
N ASP A 252 -11.68 -0.66 -10.32
CA ASP A 252 -11.03 -1.22 -9.11
C ASP A 252 -9.68 -0.56 -8.80
N VAL A 253 -9.37 0.58 -9.41
CA VAL A 253 -8.14 1.35 -9.19
C VAL A 253 -8.38 2.39 -8.10
N GLY A 254 -7.49 2.48 -7.11
CA GLY A 254 -7.51 3.49 -6.06
C GLY A 254 -7.21 4.92 -6.54
N TYR A 255 -7.50 5.89 -5.68
CA TYR A 255 -7.05 7.27 -5.86
C TYR A 255 -5.51 7.37 -5.61
N PRO A 256 -4.77 8.21 -6.35
CA PRO A 256 -5.21 9.05 -7.48
C PRO A 256 -5.07 8.33 -8.84
N ALA A 257 -4.40 7.17 -8.90
CA ALA A 257 -4.02 6.51 -10.16
C ALA A 257 -5.21 6.30 -11.10
N ARG A 258 -6.41 6.10 -10.56
CA ARG A 258 -7.66 6.01 -11.34
C ARG A 258 -7.91 7.18 -12.28
N TRP A 259 -7.40 8.37 -11.96
CA TRP A 259 -7.56 9.60 -12.74
C TRP A 259 -6.61 9.68 -13.93
N TRP A 260 -5.50 8.96 -13.88
CA TRP A 260 -4.49 8.95 -14.93
C TRP A 260 -5.04 8.45 -16.29
N GLN A 261 -4.49 9.04 -17.36
CA GLN A 261 -4.65 8.62 -18.74
C GLN A 261 -3.32 8.79 -19.47
N GLY A 262 -3.07 8.01 -20.53
CA GLY A 262 -1.80 8.04 -21.25
C GLY A 262 -1.37 9.41 -21.76
N LYS A 263 -2.32 10.30 -22.08
CA LYS A 263 -2.01 11.69 -22.49
C LYS A 263 -1.25 12.50 -21.43
N PHE A 264 -1.36 12.14 -20.15
CA PHE A 264 -0.66 12.81 -19.05
C PHE A 264 0.75 12.28 -18.84
N GLY A 265 1.03 11.03 -19.23
CA GLY A 265 2.36 10.44 -19.15
C GLY A 265 2.89 10.34 -17.71
N ILE A 266 4.12 10.81 -17.49
CA ILE A 266 4.79 10.82 -16.18
C ILE A 266 5.04 12.27 -15.75
N ASP A 267 4.83 12.56 -14.47
CA ASP A 267 5.42 13.73 -13.84
C ASP A 267 6.94 13.53 -13.70
N ASN A 268 7.71 14.26 -14.51
CA ASN A 268 9.17 14.14 -14.54
C ASN A 268 9.84 14.70 -13.29
N GLU A 269 9.23 15.69 -12.62
CA GLU A 269 9.76 16.24 -11.37
C GLU A 269 9.64 15.20 -10.26
N LYS A 270 8.48 14.57 -10.12
CA LYS A 270 8.28 13.49 -9.13
C LYS A 270 9.11 12.27 -9.48
N TRP A 271 9.22 11.91 -10.75
CA TRP A 271 10.09 10.82 -11.17
C TRP A 271 11.54 11.06 -10.75
N GLU A 272 12.10 12.24 -11.04
CA GLU A 272 13.47 12.59 -10.65
C GLU A 272 13.62 12.69 -9.12
N TYR A 273 12.62 13.22 -8.41
CA TYR A 273 12.64 13.26 -6.95
C TYR A 273 12.74 11.88 -6.32
N TRP A 274 11.98 10.89 -6.82
CA TRP A 274 11.95 9.54 -6.24
C TRP A 274 13.07 8.64 -6.77
N PHE A 275 13.34 8.68 -8.07
CA PHE A 275 14.17 7.70 -8.77
C PHE A 275 15.39 8.30 -9.49
N GLY A 276 15.57 9.62 -9.40
CA GLY A 276 16.75 10.30 -9.92
C GLY A 276 18.04 9.80 -9.27
N SER A 277 19.12 9.79 -10.05
CA SER A 277 20.44 9.39 -9.55
C SER A 277 20.96 10.46 -8.58
N LYS A 278 21.36 10.05 -7.37
CA LYS A 278 22.21 10.89 -6.51
C LYS A 278 23.69 10.62 -6.77
#